data_AF-A0A914QW53-F1
#
_entry.id   AF-A0A914QW53-F1
#
_cell.length_a   1.000
_cell.length_b   1.000
_cell.length_c   1.000
_cell.angle_alpha   90.00
_cell.angle_beta   90.00
_cell.angle_gamma   90.00
#
_symmetry.space_group_name_H-M   'P 1'
#
loop_
_entity.id
_entity.type
_entity.pdbx_description
1 polymer ?
#
loop_
_entity_poly.entity_id
_entity_poly.type
_entity_poly.pdbx_seq_one_letter_code
_entity_poly.pdbx_strand_id
1 'polypeptide(L)'
;MLKSGAEKKGLYCEDVIPRHDALEMLANCEQSLTKKGSRRLLLYKKLREPQNDETAFVKFDCYENQSYRDGIFKNPAKANARGSQGDGRIE
;
A
#
# COMPACT_ATOMS: atom_id res chain seq x y z
N MET A 1 7.80 30.00 -3.15
CA MET A 1 6.38 29.59 -3.03
C MET A 1 5.99 28.85 -4.30
N LEU A 2 5.89 27.52 -4.28
CA LEU A 2 5.35 26.75 -5.40
C LEU A 2 3.89 26.44 -5.10
N LYS A 3 2.99 27.11 -5.82
CA LYS A 3 1.58 26.69 -5.95
C LYS A 3 1.52 25.66 -7.06
N SER A 4 1.11 24.43 -6.75
CA SER A 4 0.45 23.55 -7.74
C SER A 4 -0.15 22.36 -7.00
N GLY A 5 -1.47 22.32 -6.91
CA GLY A 5 -2.24 21.18 -6.46
C GLY A 5 -2.09 20.02 -7.44
N ALA A 6 -0.99 19.28 -7.32
CA ALA A 6 -0.90 17.96 -7.91
C ALA A 6 -1.79 17.02 -7.09
N GLU A 7 -2.89 16.60 -7.69
CA GLU A 7 -3.70 15.46 -7.25
C GLU A 7 -2.74 14.30 -6.93
N LYS A 8 -2.58 13.98 -5.64
CA LYS A 8 -1.67 12.92 -5.16
C LYS A 8 -2.24 11.55 -5.52
N LYS A 9 -2.25 11.22 -6.80
CA LYS A 9 -2.75 9.95 -7.31
C LYS A 9 -1.66 8.88 -7.15
N GLY A 10 -1.84 7.97 -6.20
CA GLY A 10 -1.14 6.69 -6.15
C GLY A 10 0.29 6.67 -5.60
N LEU A 11 0.76 7.74 -4.96
CA LEU A 11 2.04 7.71 -4.24
C LEU A 11 1.79 7.26 -2.79
N TYR A 12 2.56 6.26 -2.37
CA TYR A 12 2.57 5.79 -0.99
C TYR A 12 2.90 6.93 -0.01
N CYS A 13 2.18 7.00 1.11
CA CYS A 13 2.49 7.87 2.24
C CYS A 13 2.00 7.24 3.56
N GLU A 14 2.52 7.70 4.70
CA GLU A 14 2.13 7.20 6.03
C GLU A 14 0.63 7.38 6.35
N ASP A 15 -0.07 8.28 5.65
CA ASP A 15 -1.50 8.52 5.85
C ASP A 15 -2.37 7.38 5.29
N VAL A 16 -1.85 6.55 4.38
CA VAL A 16 -2.57 5.36 3.87
C VAL A 16 -2.36 4.11 4.72
N ILE A 17 -1.54 4.20 5.77
CA ILE A 17 -1.26 3.06 6.64
C ILE A 17 -2.44 2.84 7.59
N PRO A 18 -2.93 1.60 7.74
CA PRO A 18 -4.00 1.28 8.68
C PRO A 18 -3.57 1.53 10.12
N ARG A 19 -4.47 2.09 10.91
CA ARG A 19 -4.31 2.42 12.33
C ARG A 19 -5.45 1.81 13.12
N HIS A 20 -5.17 1.47 14.37
CA HIS A 20 -6.15 0.94 15.31
C HIS A 20 -5.64 1.21 16.73
N ASP A 21 -6.50 1.68 17.64
CA ASP A 21 -6.07 2.13 18.98
C ASP A 21 -5.51 1.00 19.86
N ALA A 22 -5.94 -0.24 19.63
CA ALA A 22 -5.38 -1.44 20.24
C ALA A 22 -4.01 -1.89 19.68
N LEU A 23 -3.47 -1.23 18.66
CA LEU A 23 -2.22 -1.60 17.98
C LEU A 23 -1.25 -0.42 17.89
N GLU A 24 0.03 -0.67 18.13
CA GLU A 24 1.11 0.30 17.93
C GLU A 24 2.01 -0.17 16.78
N MET A 25 2.26 0.69 15.79
CA MET A 25 3.17 0.34 14.68
C MET A 25 4.63 0.44 15.17
N LEU A 26 5.35 -0.68 15.13
CA LEU A 26 6.76 -0.76 15.51
C LEU A 26 7.69 -0.57 14.31
N ALA A 27 7.28 -1.04 13.13
CA ALA A 27 8.10 -0.93 11.92
C ALA A 27 7.24 -0.82 10.66
N ASN A 28 7.77 -0.10 9.69
CA ASN A 28 7.22 0.06 8.36
C ASN A 28 8.33 -0.14 7.33
N CYS A 29 8.57 -1.40 6.99
CA CYS A 29 9.72 -1.77 6.17
C CYS A 29 9.35 -1.77 4.68
N GLU A 30 10.16 -1.13 3.85
CA GLU A 30 10.04 -1.28 2.40
C GLU A 30 10.66 -2.59 1.94
N GLN A 31 9.93 -3.33 1.10
CA GLN A 31 10.47 -4.44 0.35
C GLN A 31 10.30 -4.18 -1.14
N SER A 32 11.41 -3.90 -1.81
CA SER A 32 11.44 -3.80 -3.27
C SER A 32 11.14 -5.15 -3.89
N LEU A 33 10.19 -5.20 -4.83
CA LEU A 33 9.84 -6.41 -5.59
C LEU A 33 10.38 -6.35 -7.01
N THR A 34 10.30 -5.17 -7.64
CA THR A 34 10.82 -4.88 -8.98
C THR A 34 11.33 -3.44 -9.01
N LYS A 35 11.95 -3.02 -10.12
CA LYS A 35 12.39 -1.62 -10.33
C LYS A 35 11.27 -0.57 -10.18
N LYS A 36 9.99 -0.97 -10.36
CA LYS A 36 8.83 -0.06 -10.36
C LYS A 36 7.77 -0.42 -9.31
N GLY A 37 8.06 -1.38 -8.44
CA GLY A 37 7.08 -1.88 -7.48
C GLY A 37 7.74 -2.32 -6.18
N SER A 38 7.21 -1.84 -5.08
CA SER A 38 7.57 -2.25 -3.72
C SER A 38 6.31 -2.60 -2.93
N ARG A 39 6.49 -3.36 -1.85
CA ARG A 39 5.46 -3.63 -0.84
C ARG A 39 5.95 -3.13 0.52
N ARG A 40 5.02 -2.90 1.45
CA ARG A 40 5.33 -2.55 2.83
C ARG A 40 5.11 -3.75 3.74
N LEU A 41 6.07 -4.07 4.60
CA LEU A 41 5.87 -4.96 5.73
C LEU A 41 5.67 -4.11 6.98
N LEU A 42 4.45 -4.15 7.50
CA LEU A 42 4.07 -3.42 8.69
C LEU A 42 4.12 -4.36 9.89
N LEU A 43 4.85 -3.98 10.93
CA LEU A 43 4.89 -4.69 12.20
C LEU A 43 4.12 -3.90 13.23
N TYR A 44 3.16 -4.55 13.88
CA TYR A 44 2.39 -3.97 14.97
C TYR A 44 2.60 -4.75 16.26
N LYS A 45 2.68 -4.01 17.37
CA LYS A 45 2.56 -4.54 18.72
C LYS A 45 1.09 -4.49 19.12
N LYS A 46 0.58 -5.61 19.61
CA LYS A 46 -0.73 -5.66 20.25
C LYS A 46 -0.63 -5.02 21.64
N LEU A 47 -1.38 -3.95 21.86
CA LEU A 47 -1.43 -3.25 23.15
C LEU A 47 -2.51 -3.86 24.07
N ARG A 48 -3.65 -4.22 23.48
CA ARG A 48 -4.81 -4.82 24.17
C ARG A 48 -5.70 -5.57 23.20
N GLU A 49 -6.75 -6.20 23.72
CA GLU A 49 -7.87 -6.63 22.87
C GLU A 49 -8.67 -5.42 22.38
N PRO A 50 -9.20 -5.46 21.14
CA PRO A 50 -10.19 -4.49 20.67
C PRO A 50 -11.40 -4.45 21.60
N GLN A 51 -11.97 -3.26 21.79
CA GLN A 51 -13.18 -3.06 22.60
C GLN A 51 -14.37 -2.78 21.68
N ASN A 52 -15.53 -3.37 21.97
CA ASN A 52 -16.79 -3.13 21.25
C ASN A 52 -16.61 -3.21 19.72
N ASP A 53 -17.07 -2.18 18.99
CA ASP A 53 -17.05 -2.07 17.52
C ASP A 53 -15.83 -1.29 17.01
N GLU A 54 -14.70 -1.32 17.73
CA GLU A 54 -13.45 -0.75 17.25
C GLU A 54 -13.04 -1.39 15.91
N THR A 55 -12.78 -0.55 14.92
CA THR A 55 -12.35 -0.97 13.59
C THR A 55 -11.10 -0.21 13.17
N ALA A 56 -10.29 -0.83 12.32
CA ALA A 56 -9.11 -0.18 11.79
C ALA A 56 -9.52 0.91 10.78
N PHE A 57 -8.76 2.00 10.76
CA PHE A 57 -9.01 3.14 9.87
C PHE A 57 -7.73 3.59 9.18
N VAL A 58 -7.88 4.29 8.05
CA VAL A 58 -6.80 5.00 7.36
C VAL A 58 -7.10 6.49 7.36
N LYS A 59 -6.07 7.34 7.39
CA LYS A 59 -6.28 8.79 7.30
C LYS A 59 -6.58 9.22 5.87
N PHE A 60 -6.05 8.49 4.89
CA PHE A 60 -6.34 8.66 3.48
C PHE A 60 -6.57 7.29 2.85
N ASP A 61 -7.78 7.06 2.32
CA ASP A 61 -8.09 5.84 1.57
C ASP A 61 -7.67 6.01 0.11
N CYS A 62 -6.51 5.45 -0.24
CA CYS A 62 -6.01 5.48 -1.61
C CYS A 62 -6.76 4.52 -2.57
N TYR A 63 -7.75 3.77 -2.08
CA TYR A 63 -8.57 2.84 -2.84
C TYR A 63 -10.05 3.19 -2.86
N GLU A 64 -10.46 4.32 -2.27
CA GLU A 64 -11.86 4.76 -2.16
C GLU A 64 -12.64 4.64 -3.49
N ASN A 65 -12.00 5.02 -4.59
CA ASN A 65 -12.61 5.04 -5.92
C ASN A 65 -12.31 3.79 -6.77
N GLN A 66 -11.26 3.03 -6.44
CA GLN A 66 -10.82 1.87 -7.21
C GLN A 66 -9.89 0.98 -6.39
N SER A 67 -10.21 -0.31 -6.30
CA SER A 67 -9.30 -1.27 -5.67
C SER A 67 -8.03 -1.50 -6.50
N TYR A 68 -6.92 -1.81 -5.83
CA TYR A 68 -5.67 -2.21 -6.50
C TYR A 68 -5.90 -3.35 -7.50
N ARG A 69 -6.68 -4.37 -7.09
CA ARG A 69 -7.04 -5.51 -7.93
C ARG A 69 -7.71 -5.04 -9.23
N ASP A 70 -8.66 -4.13 -9.12
CA ASP A 70 -9.37 -3.61 -10.27
C ASP A 70 -8.47 -2.83 -11.22
N GLY A 71 -7.57 -2.02 -10.70
CA GLY A 71 -6.61 -1.27 -11.52
C GLY A 71 -5.63 -2.16 -12.29
N ILE A 72 -5.29 -3.32 -11.73
CA ILE A 72 -4.31 -4.24 -12.30
C ILE A 72 -4.94 -5.30 -13.21
N PHE A 73 -6.07 -5.87 -12.82
CA PHE A 73 -6.62 -7.07 -13.48
C PHE A 73 -7.81 -6.79 -14.40
N LYS A 74 -8.45 -5.61 -14.36
CA LYS A 74 -9.55 -5.29 -15.30
C LYS A 74 -9.09 -5.02 -16.74
N ASN A 75 -7.78 -4.85 -16.98
CA ASN A 75 -7.26 -4.64 -18.34
C ASN A 75 -6.26 -5.75 -18.73
N PRO A 76 -6.70 -6.79 -19.46
CA PRO A 76 -5.84 -7.93 -19.82
C PRO A 76 -4.62 -7.53 -20.67
N ALA A 77 -4.66 -6.41 -21.38
CA ALA A 77 -3.51 -5.88 -22.12
C ALA A 77 -2.35 -5.42 -21.20
N LYS A 78 -2.65 -4.99 -19.97
CA LYS A 78 -1.64 -4.60 -18.95
C LYS A 78 -1.11 -5.81 -18.14
N ALA A 79 -1.82 -6.93 -18.18
CA ALA A 79 -1.36 -8.18 -17.56
C ALA A 79 -0.23 -8.82 -18.38
N ASN A 80 -0.35 -8.81 -19.72
CA ASN A 80 0.62 -9.45 -20.62
C ASN A 80 1.89 -8.62 -20.88
N ALA A 81 1.87 -7.30 -20.71
CA ALA A 81 3.03 -6.43 -20.96
C ALA A 81 4.12 -6.49 -19.87
N ARG A 82 3.87 -7.14 -18.73
CA ARG A 82 4.83 -7.27 -17.61
C ARG A 82 5.56 -8.62 -17.58
N GLY A 83 5.20 -9.56 -18.46
CA GLY A 83 5.76 -10.91 -18.52
C GLY A 83 7.06 -11.05 -19.34
N SER A 84 7.60 -9.97 -19.91
CA SER A 84 8.73 -10.04 -20.86
C SER A 84 10.04 -9.43 -20.35
N GLN A 85 10.21 -9.22 -19.05
CA GLN A 85 11.53 -8.96 -18.45
C GLN A 85 11.76 -9.95 -17.31
N GLY A 86 12.27 -11.13 -17.67
CA GLY A 86 13.01 -11.96 -16.74
C GLY A 86 14.29 -11.20 -16.37
N ASP A 87 14.40 -10.78 -15.10
CA ASP A 87 15.68 -10.42 -14.52
C ASP A 87 16.21 -11.68 -13.82
N GLY A 88 17.37 -12.13 -14.28
CA GLY A 88 17.97 -13.37 -13.83
C GLY A 88 18.41 -13.29 -12.37
N ARG A 89 18.20 -14.42 -11.68
CA ARG A 89 18.93 -14.92 -10.51
C ARG A 89 18.81 -14.17 -9.18
N ILE A 90 18.30 -14.89 -8.17
CA ILE A 90 18.98 -15.34 -6.94
C ILE A 90 18.25 -16.64 -6.54
N GLU A 91 18.78 -17.86 -6.66
CA GLU A 91 20.02 -18.45 -6.11
C GLU A 91 21.10 -18.80 -7.16
#